data_AF-A0A7W0NW37-F1
#
_entry.id   AF-A0A7W0NW37-F1
#
_cell.length_a   1.000
_cell.length_b   1.000
_cell.length_c   1.000
_cell.angle_alpha   90.00
_cell.angle_beta   90.00
_cell.angle_gamma   90.00
#
_symmetry.space_group_name_H-M   'P 1'
#
loop_
_entity.id
_entity.type
_entity.pdbx_description
1 polymer ?
#
loop_
_entity_poly.entity_id
_entity_poly.type
_entity_poly.pdbx_seq_one_letter_code
_entity_poly.pdbx_strand_id
1 'polypeptide(L)'
;YQVRFNLANLSNATNRYIAFDGFFDSDTVDPTFYRGILFRYSDDINDGKFQVVVREAEGVETLVDTGIAPNIDTWYRLKISINAAGTEALFYIDGVLVAAVTTNLAIGTANRYTAESNTDRQTGNTSFISRRYDYVRFRATSGRNSRL
;
A
#
# COMPACT_ATOMS: atom_id res chain seq x y z
N TYR A 1 -6.41 -5.64 5.92
CA TYR A 1 -6.76 -4.42 5.18
C TYR A 1 -7.26 -4.80 3.79
N GLN A 2 -8.23 -4.08 3.24
CA GLN A 2 -8.71 -4.28 1.88
C GLN A 2 -9.25 -2.97 1.31
N VAL A 3 -8.92 -2.68 0.06
CA VAL A 3 -9.45 -1.55 -0.69
C VAL A 3 -9.93 -2.02 -2.05
N ARG A 4 -11.02 -1.44 -2.54
CA ARG A 4 -11.45 -1.57 -3.94
C ARG A 4 -11.55 -0.19 -4.55
N PHE A 5 -10.74 0.02 -5.58
CA PHE A 5 -10.63 1.31 -6.25
C PHE A 5 -10.41 1.14 -7.75
N ASN A 6 -10.56 2.23 -8.49
CA ASN A 6 -10.04 2.35 -9.86
C ASN A 6 -9.16 3.60 -9.97
N LEU A 7 -8.31 3.64 -11.00
CA LEU A 7 -7.56 4.83 -11.39
C LEU A 7 -8.24 5.42 -12.63
N ALA A 8 -8.62 6.69 -12.61
CA ALA A 8 -9.12 7.35 -13.81
C ALA A 8 -7.98 7.74 -14.77
N ASN A 9 -6.78 7.99 -14.22
CA ASN A 9 -5.59 8.35 -14.97
C ASN A 9 -4.36 7.70 -14.34
N LEU A 10 -3.42 7.23 -15.15
CA LEU A 10 -2.14 6.70 -14.69
C LEU A 10 -1.15 7.81 -14.41
N SER A 11 -0.23 7.56 -13.48
CA SER A 11 0.93 8.43 -13.29
C SER A 11 1.75 8.48 -14.58
N ASN A 12 2.44 9.58 -14.82
CA ASN A 12 3.39 9.72 -15.93
C ASN A 12 4.38 10.85 -15.62
N ALA A 13 5.43 10.98 -16.47
CA ALA A 13 6.48 11.98 -16.30
C ALA A 13 5.98 13.44 -16.24
N THR A 14 4.80 13.76 -16.79
CA THR A 14 4.22 15.12 -16.73
C THR A 14 3.39 15.34 -15.47
N ASN A 15 2.61 14.34 -15.06
CA ASN A 15 1.70 14.41 -13.92
C ASN A 15 1.95 13.21 -12.99
N ARG A 16 3.10 13.24 -12.28
CA ARG A 16 3.51 12.13 -11.43
C ARG A 16 2.81 12.18 -10.08
N TYR A 17 2.34 11.01 -9.65
CA TYR A 17 1.81 10.80 -8.31
C TYR A 17 2.22 9.42 -7.79
N ILE A 18 2.17 9.28 -6.48
CA ILE A 18 2.36 8.02 -5.79
C ILE A 18 1.07 7.63 -5.09
N ALA A 19 0.51 6.48 -5.46
CA ALA A 19 -0.65 5.91 -4.80
C ALA A 19 -0.19 4.83 -3.82
N PHE A 20 -0.74 4.83 -2.62
CA PHE A 20 -0.41 3.85 -1.59
C PHE A 20 -1.65 3.38 -0.83
N ASP A 21 -1.64 2.10 -0.49
CA ASP A 21 -2.76 1.38 0.10
C ASP A 21 -2.26 0.37 1.14
N GLY A 22 -2.51 0.61 2.41
CA GLY A 22 -2.14 -0.33 3.47
C GLY A 22 -2.01 0.31 4.84
N PHE A 23 -0.97 -0.11 5.57
CA PHE A 23 -0.65 0.37 6.91
C PHE A 23 0.66 1.17 6.87
N PHE A 24 0.73 2.36 7.48
CA PHE A 24 1.98 3.10 7.63
C PHE A 24 2.02 3.99 8.88
N ASP A 25 3.23 4.42 9.28
CA ASP A 25 3.58 5.04 10.58
C ASP A 25 4.06 6.50 10.46
N SER A 26 3.49 7.32 9.57
CA SER A 26 3.72 8.77 9.59
C SER A 26 2.76 9.55 8.68
N ASP A 27 2.56 10.84 8.94
CA ASP A 27 1.90 11.79 8.03
C ASP A 27 2.84 12.25 6.88
N THR A 28 3.93 11.52 6.63
CA THR A 28 4.97 11.91 5.67
C THR A 28 4.87 11.08 4.39
N VAL A 29 4.87 11.79 3.26
CA VAL A 29 4.71 11.27 1.89
C VAL A 29 5.81 10.26 1.53
N ASP A 30 5.45 9.19 0.82
CA ASP A 30 6.38 8.25 0.18
C ASP A 30 7.38 9.00 -0.74
N PRO A 31 8.71 8.74 -0.65
CA PRO A 31 9.39 7.57 -0.08
C PRO A 31 9.90 7.69 1.34
N THR A 32 9.58 8.74 2.09
CA THR A 32 10.21 9.02 3.39
C THR A 32 9.45 8.48 4.61
N PHE A 33 8.34 7.75 4.41
CA PHE A 33 7.62 7.15 5.53
C PHE A 33 8.52 6.15 6.30
N TYR A 34 8.46 6.18 7.62
CA TYR A 34 9.40 5.42 8.45
C TYR A 34 9.09 3.91 8.44
N ARG A 35 7.82 3.52 8.56
CA ARG A 35 7.38 2.12 8.57
C ARG A 35 6.12 1.93 7.75
N GLY A 36 5.97 0.77 7.13
CA GLY A 36 4.77 0.47 6.36
C GLY A 36 4.67 -0.97 5.89
N ILE A 37 3.43 -1.41 5.70
CA ILE A 37 3.04 -2.68 5.07
C ILE A 37 1.94 -2.31 4.09
N LEU A 38 2.30 -2.07 2.83
CA LEU A 38 1.42 -1.44 1.84
C LEU A 38 1.69 -1.90 0.41
N PHE A 39 0.72 -1.61 -0.46
CA PHE A 39 0.93 -1.53 -1.89
C PHE A 39 1.28 -0.11 -2.30
N ARG A 40 2.11 0.03 -3.33
CA ARG A 40 2.54 1.29 -3.91
C ARG A 40 2.43 1.26 -5.43
N TYR A 41 2.17 2.41 -6.04
CA TYR A 41 2.21 2.61 -7.47
C TYR A 41 2.65 4.04 -7.85
N SER A 42 3.58 4.14 -8.81
CA SER A 42 3.94 5.33 -9.58
C SER A 42 4.51 4.87 -10.93
N ASP A 43 4.54 5.72 -11.96
CA ASP A 43 5.03 5.35 -13.30
C ASP A 43 6.54 5.05 -13.35
N ASP A 44 7.30 5.66 -12.46
CA ASP A 44 8.76 5.54 -12.36
C ASP A 44 9.23 4.57 -11.27
N ILE A 45 8.30 3.87 -10.63
CA ILE A 45 8.58 2.88 -9.59
C ILE A 45 8.15 1.52 -10.10
N ASN A 46 9.04 0.52 -9.94
CA ASN A 46 8.75 -0.87 -10.30
C ASN A 46 8.19 -1.02 -11.74
N ASP A 47 8.78 -0.26 -12.68
CA ASP A 47 8.35 -0.20 -14.08
C ASP A 47 6.86 0.12 -14.28
N GLY A 48 6.27 0.95 -13.40
CA GLY A 48 4.86 1.31 -13.47
C GLY A 48 3.92 0.19 -13.01
N LYS A 49 4.41 -0.81 -12.28
CA LYS A 49 3.59 -1.89 -11.71
C LYS A 49 3.28 -1.63 -10.25
N PHE A 50 2.21 -2.25 -9.74
CA PHE A 50 2.02 -2.34 -8.30
C PHE A 50 3.25 -2.98 -7.65
N GLN A 51 3.72 -2.37 -6.57
CA GLN A 51 4.83 -2.87 -5.77
C GLN A 51 4.33 -3.12 -4.35
N VAL A 52 4.76 -4.24 -3.77
CA VAL A 52 4.58 -4.48 -2.33
C VAL A 52 5.76 -3.86 -1.60
N VAL A 53 5.47 -3.09 -0.55
CA VAL A 53 6.46 -2.45 0.32
C VAL A 53 6.21 -2.89 1.75
N VAL A 54 7.23 -3.52 2.34
CA VAL A 54 7.26 -3.90 3.75
C VAL A 54 8.51 -3.29 4.38
N ARG A 55 8.33 -2.31 5.25
CA ARG A 55 9.39 -1.45 5.79
C ARG A 55 9.35 -1.44 7.31
N GLU A 56 10.46 -1.81 7.92
CA GLU A 56 10.63 -1.83 9.38
C GLU A 56 11.11 -0.48 9.93
N ALA A 57 11.96 0.18 9.15
CA ALA A 57 12.51 1.50 9.38
C ALA A 57 12.90 2.12 8.03
N GLU A 58 13.12 3.42 7.98
CA GLU A 58 13.65 4.11 6.80
C GLU A 58 14.93 3.43 6.30
N GLY A 59 14.98 3.09 5.01
CA GLY A 59 16.09 2.37 4.38
C GLY A 59 16.17 0.86 4.67
N VAL A 60 15.27 0.31 5.50
CA VAL A 60 15.21 -1.12 5.85
C VAL A 60 13.88 -1.70 5.35
N GLU A 61 13.88 -2.15 4.10
CA GLU A 61 12.67 -2.54 3.39
C GLU A 61 12.81 -3.81 2.54
N THR A 62 11.70 -4.55 2.45
CA THR A 62 11.49 -5.62 1.48
C THR A 62 10.55 -5.08 0.41
N LEU A 63 11.04 -5.03 -0.84
CA LEU A 63 10.29 -4.61 -2.01
C LEU A 63 10.02 -5.83 -2.88
N VAL A 64 8.77 -6.02 -3.32
CA VAL A 64 8.40 -7.13 -4.21
C VAL A 64 7.65 -6.59 -5.43
N ASP A 65 8.12 -6.96 -6.62
CA ASP A 65 7.39 -6.73 -7.87
C ASP A 65 6.18 -7.68 -7.93
N THR A 66 4.98 -7.14 -8.09
CA THR A 66 3.76 -7.94 -8.23
C THR A 66 3.58 -8.51 -9.65
N GLY A 67 4.30 -7.98 -10.63
CA GLY A 67 4.13 -8.28 -12.06
C GLY A 67 2.89 -7.63 -12.69
N ILE A 68 2.09 -6.86 -11.94
CA ILE A 68 0.80 -6.34 -12.39
C ILE A 68 0.87 -4.82 -12.55
N ALA A 69 0.76 -4.36 -13.81
CA ALA A 69 0.58 -2.94 -14.14
C ALA A 69 -0.91 -2.55 -14.06
N PRO A 70 -1.25 -1.42 -13.42
CA PRO A 70 -2.62 -0.93 -13.44
C PRO A 70 -3.00 -0.40 -14.82
N ASN A 71 -4.29 -0.46 -15.10
CA ASN A 71 -4.94 0.12 -16.26
C ASN A 71 -5.99 1.14 -15.79
N ILE A 72 -6.21 2.18 -16.59
CA ILE A 72 -7.29 3.14 -16.31
C ILE A 72 -8.66 2.45 -16.32
N ASP A 73 -9.60 3.01 -15.57
CA ASP A 73 -10.99 2.57 -15.45
C ASP A 73 -11.18 1.09 -15.06
N THR A 74 -10.11 0.42 -14.62
CA THR A 74 -10.13 -0.96 -14.14
C THR A 74 -10.24 -0.97 -12.63
N TRP A 75 -11.20 -1.73 -12.10
CA TRP A 75 -11.38 -1.90 -10.66
C TRP A 75 -10.43 -2.97 -10.13
N TYR A 76 -9.54 -2.56 -9.23
CA TYR A 76 -8.64 -3.44 -8.51
C TYR A 76 -9.12 -3.63 -7.07
N ARG A 77 -9.00 -4.84 -6.56
CA ARG A 77 -9.16 -5.15 -5.14
C ARG A 77 -7.80 -5.54 -4.56
N LEU A 78 -7.22 -4.64 -3.77
CA LEU A 78 -6.00 -4.93 -3.02
C LEU A 78 -6.35 -5.43 -1.63
N LYS A 79 -5.64 -6.44 -1.15
CA LYS A 79 -5.81 -7.00 0.19
C LYS A 79 -4.46 -7.31 0.83
N ILE A 80 -4.35 -6.94 2.10
CA ILE A 80 -3.22 -7.27 2.97
C ILE A 80 -3.76 -8.05 4.16
N SER A 81 -3.18 -9.22 4.41
CA SER A 81 -3.50 -10.08 5.55
C SER A 81 -2.23 -10.34 6.35
N ILE A 82 -2.21 -9.91 7.60
CA ILE A 82 -1.10 -10.18 8.53
C ILE A 82 -1.56 -11.31 9.44
N ASN A 83 -0.71 -12.32 9.64
CA ASN A 83 -1.04 -13.43 10.54
C ASN A 83 -1.11 -12.96 12.01
N ALA A 84 -1.77 -13.73 12.87
CA ALA A 84 -1.97 -13.33 14.27
C ALA A 84 -0.67 -13.19 15.07
N ALA A 85 0.39 -13.92 14.66
CA ALA A 85 1.71 -13.82 15.26
C ALA A 85 2.48 -12.57 14.84
N GLY A 86 2.04 -11.89 13.77
CA GLY A 86 2.78 -10.77 13.21
C GLY A 86 4.16 -11.19 12.70
N THR A 87 4.22 -12.30 11.97
CA THR A 87 5.45 -12.82 11.36
C THR A 87 5.34 -13.00 9.85
N GLU A 88 4.14 -12.80 9.30
CA GLU A 88 3.88 -12.93 7.87
C GLU A 88 2.82 -11.93 7.42
N ALA A 89 3.10 -11.25 6.30
CA ALA A 89 2.15 -10.44 5.56
C ALA A 89 1.92 -11.04 4.16
N LEU A 90 0.65 -11.33 3.86
CA LEU A 90 0.19 -11.85 2.58
C LEU A 90 -0.52 -10.76 1.80
N PHE A 91 -0.12 -10.58 0.55
CA PHE A 91 -0.59 -9.55 -0.36
C PHE A 91 -1.35 -10.17 -1.52
N TYR A 92 -2.53 -9.62 -1.82
CA TYR A 92 -3.37 -10.11 -2.90
C TYR A 92 -3.86 -8.97 -3.80
N ILE A 93 -3.93 -9.26 -5.10
CA ILE A 93 -4.60 -8.44 -6.12
C ILE A 93 -5.72 -9.27 -6.72
N ASP A 94 -6.95 -8.75 -6.63
CA ASP A 94 -8.19 -9.40 -7.08
C ASP A 94 -8.45 -10.80 -6.50
N GLY A 95 -7.76 -11.14 -5.41
CA GLY A 95 -7.88 -12.43 -4.72
C GLY A 95 -6.77 -13.42 -5.07
N VAL A 96 -5.89 -13.08 -6.02
CA VAL A 96 -4.68 -13.84 -6.32
C VAL A 96 -3.57 -13.40 -5.38
N LEU A 97 -2.86 -14.36 -4.76
CA LEU A 97 -1.68 -14.08 -3.93
C LEU A 97 -0.53 -13.59 -4.82
N VAL A 98 -0.03 -12.38 -4.57
CA VAL A 98 1.06 -11.77 -5.33
C VAL A 98 2.37 -11.67 -4.55
N ALA A 99 2.31 -11.70 -3.21
CA ALA A 99 3.50 -11.78 -2.37
C ALA A 99 3.17 -12.37 -0.99
N ALA A 100 4.15 -13.08 -0.43
CA ALA A 100 4.22 -13.48 0.96
C ALA A 100 5.54 -12.95 1.53
N VAL A 101 5.47 -12.10 2.56
CA VAL A 101 6.64 -11.42 3.12
C VAL A 101 6.76 -11.74 4.61
N THR A 102 7.95 -12.19 5.01
CA THR A 102 8.28 -12.54 6.41
C THR A 102 9.42 -11.67 6.99
N THR A 103 9.94 -10.72 6.21
CA THR A 103 11.09 -9.87 6.55
C THR A 103 10.67 -8.41 6.66
N ASN A 104 11.41 -7.63 7.46
CA ASN A 104 11.22 -6.18 7.65
C ASN A 104 9.79 -5.79 8.09
N LEU A 105 9.11 -6.71 8.77
CA LEU A 105 7.82 -6.47 9.39
C LEU A 105 8.04 -5.76 10.73
N ALA A 106 7.71 -4.48 10.83
CA ALA A 106 7.81 -3.74 12.09
C ALA A 106 6.64 -4.06 13.03
N ILE A 107 6.79 -5.07 13.91
CA ILE A 107 5.68 -5.59 14.74
C ILE A 107 5.94 -5.41 16.25
N GLY A 108 6.38 -4.21 16.64
CA GLY A 108 6.52 -3.82 18.05
C GLY A 108 5.21 -3.29 18.63
N THR A 109 4.97 -3.54 19.92
CA THR A 109 3.78 -3.04 20.64
C THR A 109 3.71 -1.51 20.77
N ALA A 110 4.82 -0.82 20.53
CA ALA A 110 4.90 0.64 20.49
C ALA A 110 4.65 1.21 19.08
N ASN A 111 4.62 0.37 18.04
CA ASN A 111 4.43 0.81 16.67
C ASN A 111 2.98 1.23 16.46
N ARG A 112 2.78 2.36 15.80
CA ARG A 112 1.45 2.87 15.44
C ARG A 112 1.30 2.77 13.94
N TYR A 113 0.14 2.32 13.50
CA TYR A 113 -0.16 2.21 12.09
C TYR A 113 -1.53 2.81 11.82
N THR A 114 -1.59 3.65 10.79
CA THR A 114 -2.84 4.10 10.21
C THR A 114 -3.17 3.23 9.00
N ALA A 115 -4.41 2.78 8.90
CA ALA A 115 -4.91 2.08 7.73
C ALA A 115 -5.45 3.10 6.73
N GLU A 116 -4.79 3.26 5.59
CA GLU A 116 -5.07 4.37 4.69
C GLU A 116 -4.99 3.95 3.21
N SER A 117 -5.67 4.75 2.40
CA SER A 117 -5.72 4.68 0.94
C SER A 117 -5.65 6.11 0.44
N ASN A 118 -4.51 6.51 -0.11
CA ASN A 118 -4.27 7.90 -0.46
C ASN A 118 -3.46 8.02 -1.76
N THR A 119 -3.26 9.25 -2.22
CA THR A 119 -2.47 9.57 -3.39
C THR A 119 -1.80 10.91 -3.21
N ASP A 120 -0.48 10.88 -3.26
CA ASP A 120 0.33 12.08 -3.11
C ASP A 120 0.90 12.50 -4.45
N ARG A 121 0.78 13.79 -4.76
CA ARG A 121 1.30 14.37 -5.97
C ARG A 121 2.81 14.60 -5.84
N GLN A 122 3.57 14.19 -6.84
CA GLN A 122 5.00 14.49 -6.92
C GLN A 122 5.31 15.63 -7.90
N THR A 123 4.64 15.70 -9.06
CA THR A 123 4.83 16.76 -10.09
C THR A 123 3.51 17.13 -10.80
N GLY A 124 3.53 18.10 -11.73
CA GLY A 124 2.37 18.48 -12.58
C GLY A 124 1.53 19.68 -12.12
N ASN A 125 0.52 20.05 -12.93
CA ASN A 125 -0.44 21.14 -12.68
C ASN A 125 -1.85 20.59 -12.36
N THR A 126 -2.67 21.33 -11.62
CA THR A 126 -3.78 20.79 -10.81
C THR A 126 -4.96 20.20 -11.59
N SER A 127 -5.56 19.12 -11.03
CA SER A 127 -6.89 18.51 -11.33
C SER A 127 -6.94 17.20 -12.15
N PHE A 128 -5.97 16.29 -12.02
CA PHE A 128 -5.97 15.02 -12.78
C PHE A 128 -5.87 13.72 -11.96
N ILE A 129 -5.82 13.81 -10.63
CA ILE A 129 -5.66 12.64 -9.78
C ILE A 129 -7.03 12.22 -9.28
N SER A 130 -7.71 11.31 -9.98
CA SER A 130 -8.92 10.70 -9.46
C SER A 130 -8.76 9.19 -9.33
N ARG A 131 -8.59 8.76 -8.08
CA ARG A 131 -8.94 7.41 -7.64
C ARG A 131 -10.42 7.44 -7.28
N ARG A 132 -11.19 6.47 -7.76
CA ARG A 132 -12.57 6.26 -7.29
C ARG A 132 -12.56 5.07 -6.36
N TYR A 133 -13.24 5.20 -5.24
CA TYR A 133 -13.34 4.14 -4.24
C TYR A 133 -14.74 3.55 -4.23
N ASP A 134 -14.80 2.23 -4.17
CA ASP A 134 -16.01 1.51 -3.78
C ASP A 134 -15.99 1.33 -2.26
N TYR A 135 -14.88 0.81 -1.72
CA TYR A 135 -14.69 0.72 -0.28
C TYR A 135 -13.21 0.74 0.13
N VAL A 136 -12.99 1.19 1.36
CA VAL A 136 -11.78 0.95 2.14
C VAL A 136 -12.23 0.25 3.42
N ARG A 137 -11.60 -0.87 3.77
CA ARG A 137 -11.96 -1.68 4.94
C ARG A 137 -10.73 -2.16 5.67
N PHE A 138 -10.76 -1.96 6.98
CA PHE A 138 -9.88 -2.64 7.92
C PHE A 138 -10.68 -3.61 8.80
N ARG A 139 -10.04 -4.72 9.17
CA ARG A 139 -10.56 -5.67 10.16
C ARG A 139 -9.37 -6.16 10.98
N ALA A 140 -9.39 -5.85 12.26
CA ALA A 140 -8.62 -6.57 13.26
C ALA A 140 -9.49 -7.69 13.84
N THR A 141 -8.88 -8.79 14.23
CA THR A 141 -9.52 -9.77 15.11
C THR A 141 -8.64 -9.87 16.33
N SER A 142 -9.17 -9.43 17.47
CA SER A 142 -8.43 -9.43 18.72
C SER A 142 -8.38 -10.85 19.28
N GLY A 143 -7.18 -11.30 19.66
CA GLY A 143 -7.06 -12.20 20.80
C GLY A 143 -7.36 -11.40 22.08
N ARG A 144 -7.81 -12.07 23.15
CA ARG A 144 -8.07 -11.47 24.47
C ARG A 144 -6.95 -10.46 24.80
N ASN A 145 -7.29 -9.17 24.87
CA ASN A 145 -6.44 -7.99 25.22
C ASN A 145 -6.02 -7.01 24.11
N SER A 146 -6.49 -7.07 22.85
CA SER A 146 -6.19 -5.96 21.93
C SER A 146 -7.07 -4.74 22.22
N ARG A 147 -6.48 -3.65 22.71
CA ARG A 147 -7.10 -2.32 22.70
C ARG A 147 -6.83 -1.68 21.33
N LEU A 148 -7.89 -1.34 20.61
CA LEU A 148 -7.84 -0.41 19.47
C LEU A 148 -7.65 1.00 20.02
#